data_AF-A0A2E6I474-F1
#
_entry.id   AF-A0A2E6I474-F1
#
_cell.length_a   1.000
_cell.length_b   1.000
_cell.length_c   1.000
_cell.angle_alpha   90.00
_cell.angle_beta   90.00
_cell.angle_gamma   90.00
#
_symmetry.space_group_name_H-M   'P 1'
#
loop_
_entity.id
_entity.type
_entity.pdbx_description
1 polymer ?
#
loop_
_entity_poly.entity_id
_entity_poly.type
_entity_poly.pdbx_seq_one_letter_code
_entity_poly.pdbx_strand_id
1 'polypeptide(L)'
;MSLKVDRDIRAELGSPTLIAGWPGMGSVGVGAVNYLRRSLEGEACAHVDLRSYFSPDMVVVEDGLARFPDVPSHVFYHVPGLDLILFESEAQVPGEGGTSMLNEVLDFAQELKISAIYTAAALAVPMSHTDDVQVVGVSNTEGMRDTLNHYDVDLLEQGHVSGLNGLLLGFAALRDIPASCLLATMPHHVIQMPNPRASREIVRVLQGILDVEVDLSELDEAVDQMGKVLSEIEEKIRSTFSSMQEPESDELSELQMVDEEQVPQYVMEKIERLFVMVSQAGSVGQARETAAELKLELDKWSLYAYYEDRFLNLFRENPE
;
A
#
# COMPACT_ATOMS: atom_id res chain seq x y z
N MET A 1 2.89 -15.36 -22.52
CA MET A 1 2.19 -14.07 -22.41
C MET A 1 2.03 -13.52 -23.81
N SER A 2 0.93 -12.85 -24.10
CA SER A 2 0.75 -12.19 -25.39
C SER A 2 -0.20 -11.01 -25.26
N LEU A 3 0.22 -9.85 -25.74
CA LEU A 3 -0.69 -8.77 -26.07
C LEU A 3 -1.59 -9.15 -27.25
N LYS A 4 -2.89 -8.91 -27.12
CA LYS A 4 -3.88 -8.99 -28.19
C LYS A 4 -4.44 -7.59 -28.43
N VAL A 5 -4.14 -7.02 -29.59
CA VAL A 5 -4.69 -5.73 -30.02
C VAL A 5 -6.01 -5.99 -30.74
N ASP A 6 -7.12 -5.44 -30.23
CA ASP A 6 -8.45 -5.59 -30.81
C ASP A 6 -8.76 -4.47 -31.81
N ARG A 7 -8.20 -3.27 -31.58
CA ARG A 7 -8.34 -2.11 -32.46
C ARG A 7 -7.00 -1.39 -32.60
N ASP A 8 -6.60 -1.11 -33.84
CA ASP A 8 -5.43 -0.29 -34.12
C ASP A 8 -5.79 1.20 -34.00
N ILE A 9 -5.27 1.84 -32.96
CA ILE A 9 -5.53 3.24 -32.60
C ILE A 9 -4.37 4.18 -32.97
N ARG A 10 -3.28 3.67 -33.56
CA ARG A 10 -2.03 4.44 -33.73
C ARG A 10 -2.19 5.70 -34.58
N ALA A 11 -3.13 5.71 -35.51
CA ALA A 11 -3.41 6.87 -36.35
C ALA A 11 -4.19 7.97 -35.61
N GLU A 12 -4.76 7.66 -34.45
CA GLU A 12 -5.55 8.58 -33.61
C GLU A 12 -4.67 9.28 -32.57
N LEU A 13 -3.42 8.82 -32.38
CA LEU A 13 -2.51 9.30 -31.34
C LEU A 13 -1.33 10.10 -31.93
N GLY A 14 -0.98 11.19 -31.27
CA GLY A 14 0.21 12.00 -31.53
C GLY A 14 1.34 11.66 -30.56
N SER A 15 1.26 12.18 -29.34
CA SER A 15 2.23 11.97 -28.26
C SER A 15 1.53 11.54 -26.97
N PRO A 16 1.02 10.29 -26.93
CA PRO A 16 0.11 9.88 -25.89
C PRO A 16 0.77 9.74 -24.51
N THR A 17 -0.01 9.99 -23.47
CA THR A 17 0.32 9.66 -22.08
C THR A 17 -0.32 8.31 -21.71
N LEU A 18 0.40 7.47 -20.96
CA LEU A 18 -0.14 6.25 -20.38
C LEU A 18 -0.40 6.48 -18.89
N ILE A 19 -1.60 6.16 -18.41
CA ILE A 19 -1.88 6.01 -16.98
C ILE A 19 -2.12 4.53 -16.69
N ALA A 20 -1.31 3.93 -15.84
CA ALA A 20 -1.39 2.50 -15.54
C ALA A 20 -1.65 2.23 -14.05
N GLY A 21 -2.52 1.28 -13.76
CA GLY A 21 -2.93 0.94 -12.39
C GLY A 21 -3.02 -0.56 -12.16
N TRP A 22 -2.35 -1.01 -11.09
CA TRP A 22 -2.49 -2.36 -10.54
C TRP A 22 -3.12 -2.32 -9.15
N PRO A 23 -3.74 -3.43 -8.69
CA PRO A 23 -4.28 -3.53 -7.34
C PRO A 23 -3.18 -3.27 -6.29
N GLY A 24 -3.55 -2.72 -5.14
CA GLY A 24 -2.63 -2.36 -4.07
C GLY A 24 -3.39 -1.91 -2.82
N MET A 25 -2.67 -1.31 -1.87
CA MET A 25 -3.28 -0.82 -0.63
C MET A 25 -4.45 0.13 -0.93
N GLY A 26 -5.57 -0.11 -0.26
CA GLY A 26 -6.82 0.63 -0.41
C GLY A 26 -7.39 0.70 -1.82
N SER A 27 -6.91 -0.14 -2.75
CA SER A 27 -7.22 -0.06 -4.18
C SER A 27 -7.00 1.34 -4.79
N VAL A 28 -6.11 2.16 -4.21
CA VAL A 28 -5.97 3.58 -4.56
C VAL A 28 -5.59 3.78 -6.02
N GLY A 29 -4.54 3.09 -6.47
CA GLY A 29 -4.01 3.24 -7.81
C GLY A 29 -4.99 2.80 -8.89
N VAL A 30 -5.37 1.52 -8.86
CA VAL A 30 -6.34 0.96 -9.81
C VAL A 30 -7.71 1.63 -9.72
N GLY A 31 -8.13 2.08 -8.52
CA GLY A 31 -9.38 2.81 -8.33
C GLY A 31 -9.38 4.16 -9.04
N ALA A 32 -8.27 4.91 -8.97
CA ALA A 32 -8.13 6.16 -9.72
C ALA A 32 -8.15 5.95 -11.23
N VAL A 33 -7.44 4.92 -11.74
CA VAL A 33 -7.43 4.59 -13.17
C VAL A 33 -8.81 4.16 -13.67
N ASN A 34 -9.49 3.29 -12.91
CA ASN A 34 -10.85 2.85 -13.21
C ASN A 34 -11.82 4.05 -13.27
N TYR A 35 -11.69 4.99 -12.33
CA TYR A 35 -12.52 6.18 -12.29
C TYR A 35 -12.29 7.09 -13.51
N LEU A 36 -11.04 7.36 -13.86
CA LEU A 36 -10.69 8.12 -15.06
C LEU A 36 -11.22 7.45 -16.32
N ARG A 37 -11.05 6.13 -16.44
CA ARG A 37 -11.55 5.35 -17.57
C ARG A 37 -13.06 5.48 -17.73
N ARG A 38 -13.81 5.38 -16.64
CA ARG A 38 -15.28 5.52 -16.68
C ARG A 38 -15.70 6.95 -17.03
N SER A 39 -15.06 7.93 -16.41
CA SER A 39 -15.45 9.35 -16.54
C SER A 39 -15.09 9.93 -17.91
N LEU A 40 -14.01 9.44 -18.52
CA LEU A 40 -13.54 9.86 -19.83
C LEU A 40 -13.97 8.90 -20.95
N GLU A 41 -14.88 7.97 -20.67
CA GLU A 41 -15.44 7.03 -21.65
C GLU A 41 -14.38 6.21 -22.42
N GLY A 42 -13.35 5.74 -21.70
CA GLY A 42 -12.26 4.96 -22.30
C GLY A 42 -12.74 3.66 -22.95
N GLU A 43 -12.35 3.44 -24.21
CA GLU A 43 -12.73 2.30 -25.03
C GLU A 43 -11.61 1.25 -25.07
N ALA A 44 -11.95 -0.02 -24.78
CA ALA A 44 -10.96 -1.10 -24.79
C ALA A 44 -10.32 -1.26 -26.19
N CYS A 45 -8.99 -1.31 -26.26
CA CYS A 45 -8.25 -1.40 -27.51
C CYS A 45 -7.25 -2.57 -27.56
N ALA A 46 -6.77 -3.05 -26.40
CA ALA A 46 -5.90 -4.22 -26.32
C ALA A 46 -6.00 -4.93 -24.96
N HIS A 47 -5.62 -6.21 -24.93
CA HIS A 47 -5.65 -7.06 -23.74
C HIS A 47 -4.31 -7.78 -23.55
N VAL A 48 -3.82 -7.87 -22.32
CA VAL A 48 -2.64 -8.68 -21.97
C VAL A 48 -3.10 -10.04 -21.45
N ASP A 49 -2.71 -11.12 -22.14
CA ASP A 49 -3.04 -12.48 -21.72
C ASP A 49 -2.04 -13.01 -20.69
N LEU A 50 -2.46 -13.06 -19.43
CA LEU A 50 -1.72 -13.64 -18.31
C LEU A 50 -2.07 -15.08 -17.97
N ARG A 51 -2.89 -15.78 -18.76
CA ARG A 51 -3.37 -17.13 -18.38
C ARG A 51 -2.26 -18.12 -18.02
N SER A 52 -1.08 -18.00 -18.64
CA SER A 52 0.07 -18.86 -18.34
C SER A 52 0.75 -18.58 -17.00
N TYR A 53 0.48 -17.42 -16.38
CA TYR A 53 1.06 -16.98 -15.11
C TYR A 53 0.03 -16.90 -13.98
N PHE A 54 -1.25 -17.16 -14.28
CA PHE A 54 -2.31 -17.21 -13.30
C PHE A 54 -2.64 -18.67 -12.94
N SER A 55 -2.42 -19.02 -11.68
CA SER A 55 -2.79 -20.32 -11.12
C SER A 55 -3.93 -20.09 -10.12
N PRO A 56 -5.17 -20.51 -10.42
CA PRO A 56 -6.27 -20.42 -9.47
C PRO A 56 -5.92 -21.19 -8.19
N ASP A 57 -6.05 -20.53 -7.04
CA ASP A 57 -5.84 -21.09 -5.71
C ASP A 57 -7.16 -21.44 -5.00
N MET A 58 -8.28 -21.03 -5.58
CA MET A 58 -9.62 -21.24 -5.06
C MET A 58 -10.64 -21.61 -6.15
N VAL A 59 -11.78 -22.13 -5.70
CA VAL A 59 -13.00 -22.26 -6.50
C VAL A 59 -14.04 -21.27 -5.99
N VAL A 60 -14.87 -20.77 -6.89
CA VAL A 60 -16.09 -20.02 -6.56
C VAL A 60 -17.24 -21.02 -6.48
N VAL A 61 -18.05 -20.91 -5.43
CA VAL A 61 -19.25 -21.75 -5.24
C VAL A 61 -20.49 -20.89 -5.43
N GLU A 62 -21.26 -21.17 -6.47
CA GLU A 62 -22.53 -20.51 -6.79
C GLU A 62 -23.62 -21.58 -6.93
N ASP A 63 -24.75 -21.40 -6.24
CA ASP A 63 -25.85 -22.38 -6.19
C ASP A 63 -25.40 -23.82 -5.84
N GLY A 64 -24.36 -23.94 -5.02
CA GLY A 64 -23.76 -25.22 -4.61
C GLY A 64 -22.87 -25.87 -5.67
N LEU A 65 -22.60 -25.21 -6.80
CA LEU A 65 -21.72 -25.68 -7.86
C LEU A 65 -20.36 -24.99 -7.79
N ALA A 66 -19.29 -25.78 -7.78
CA ALA A 66 -17.92 -25.29 -7.81
C ALA A 66 -17.49 -25.01 -9.25
N ARG A 67 -16.94 -23.81 -9.50
CA ARG A 67 -16.27 -23.42 -10.74
C ARG A 67 -14.98 -22.68 -10.43
N PHE A 68 -14.04 -22.64 -11.37
CA PHE A 68 -12.91 -21.72 -11.24
C PHE A 68 -13.39 -20.26 -11.33
N PRO A 69 -12.73 -19.32 -10.63
CA PRO A 69 -12.96 -17.91 -10.84
C PRO A 69 -12.60 -17.53 -12.28
N ASP A 70 -13.16 -16.41 -12.74
CA ASP A 70 -12.77 -15.81 -14.01
C ASP A 70 -11.30 -15.35 -13.93
N VAL A 71 -10.59 -15.45 -15.07
CA VAL A 71 -9.20 -15.01 -15.15
C VAL A 71 -9.17 -13.48 -15.03
N PRO A 72 -8.31 -12.89 -14.17
CA PRO A 72 -8.18 -11.45 -14.06
C PRO A 72 -7.93 -10.78 -15.42
N SER A 73 -8.59 -9.67 -15.64
CA SER A 73 -8.45 -8.87 -16.85
C SER A 73 -7.30 -7.86 -16.74
N HIS A 74 -6.67 -7.60 -17.89
CA HIS A 74 -5.54 -6.67 -18.04
C HIS A 74 -5.72 -5.94 -19.36
N VAL A 75 -6.25 -4.72 -19.31
CA VAL A 75 -6.86 -4.09 -20.49
C VAL A 75 -6.31 -2.69 -20.70
N PHE A 76 -5.96 -2.39 -21.94
CA PHE A 76 -5.69 -1.05 -22.42
C PHE A 76 -6.96 -0.42 -22.96
N TYR A 77 -7.16 0.84 -22.60
CA TYR A 77 -8.25 1.67 -23.06
C TYR A 77 -7.69 2.92 -23.74
N HIS A 78 -8.26 3.26 -24.88
CA HIS A 78 -8.03 4.52 -25.58
C HIS A 78 -9.16 5.47 -25.27
N VAL A 79 -8.84 6.73 -24.97
CA VAL A 79 -9.85 7.78 -24.76
C VAL A 79 -10.01 8.58 -26.06
N PRO A 80 -11.13 8.45 -26.80
CA PRO A 80 -11.29 9.13 -28.07
C PRO A 80 -11.15 10.65 -27.98
N GLY A 81 -10.34 11.23 -28.86
CA GLY A 81 -10.11 12.67 -28.90
C GLY A 81 -9.06 13.20 -27.91
N LEU A 82 -8.47 12.32 -27.08
CA LEU A 82 -7.36 12.65 -26.20
C LEU A 82 -6.14 11.79 -26.53
N ASP A 83 -4.95 12.37 -26.38
CA ASP A 83 -3.67 11.65 -26.42
C ASP A 83 -3.45 10.87 -25.11
N LEU A 84 -4.37 9.97 -24.78
CA LEU A 84 -4.45 9.27 -23.50
C LEU A 84 -4.77 7.79 -23.67
N ILE A 85 -3.91 6.97 -23.06
CA ILE A 85 -4.10 5.53 -22.88
C ILE A 85 -4.20 5.23 -21.40
N LEU A 86 -5.14 4.37 -21.03
CA LEU A 86 -5.30 3.88 -19.67
C LEU A 86 -5.02 2.38 -19.66
N PHE A 87 -4.29 1.89 -18.67
CA PHE A 87 -4.07 0.47 -18.44
C PHE A 87 -4.61 0.07 -17.07
N GLU A 88 -5.59 -0.82 -17.05
CA GLU A 88 -6.22 -1.33 -15.84
C GLU A 88 -5.94 -2.83 -15.69
N SER A 89 -5.43 -3.23 -14.53
CA SER A 89 -5.16 -4.62 -14.19
C SER A 89 -5.96 -5.06 -12.97
N GLU A 90 -6.55 -6.25 -13.02
CA GLU A 90 -7.27 -6.85 -11.89
C GLU A 90 -6.39 -7.72 -10.99
N ALA A 91 -5.12 -7.95 -11.36
CA ALA A 91 -4.18 -8.71 -10.53
C ALA A 91 -2.84 -7.99 -10.34
N GLN A 92 -2.25 -8.22 -9.17
CA GLN A 92 -0.86 -7.90 -8.88
C GLN A 92 -0.06 -9.20 -8.84
N VAL A 93 0.58 -9.54 -9.97
CA VAL A 93 1.32 -10.80 -10.12
C VAL A 93 2.76 -10.62 -9.64
N PRO A 94 3.26 -11.43 -8.69
CA PRO A 94 4.63 -11.33 -8.22
C PRO A 94 5.65 -12.01 -9.16
N GLY A 95 6.94 -11.76 -8.92
CA GLY A 95 8.03 -12.49 -9.55
C GLY A 95 8.07 -12.36 -11.08
N GLU A 96 8.36 -13.47 -11.76
CA GLU A 96 8.52 -13.51 -13.23
C GLU A 96 7.25 -13.07 -13.97
N GLY A 97 6.06 -13.43 -13.47
CA GLY A 97 4.80 -13.00 -14.09
C GLY A 97 4.61 -11.48 -14.02
N GLY A 98 4.97 -10.86 -12.91
CA GLY A 98 4.97 -9.40 -12.76
C GLY A 98 5.97 -8.70 -13.67
N THR A 99 7.21 -9.19 -13.72
CA THR A 99 8.24 -8.70 -14.64
C THR A 99 7.79 -8.82 -16.09
N SER A 100 7.19 -9.95 -16.46
CA SER A 100 6.66 -10.17 -17.80
C SER A 100 5.55 -9.15 -18.09
N MET A 101 4.57 -8.99 -17.19
CA MET A 101 3.49 -7.99 -17.32
C MET A 101 4.04 -6.59 -17.62
N LEU A 102 5.01 -6.12 -16.84
CA LEU A 102 5.63 -4.81 -17.05
C LEU A 102 6.30 -4.71 -18.43
N ASN A 103 6.92 -5.78 -18.90
CA ASN A 103 7.55 -5.78 -20.21
C ASN A 103 6.53 -5.65 -21.36
N GLU A 104 5.41 -6.38 -21.36
CA GLU A 104 4.39 -6.20 -22.42
C GLU A 104 3.77 -4.81 -22.37
N VAL A 105 3.53 -4.28 -21.17
CA VAL A 105 2.96 -2.93 -21.03
C VAL A 105 3.89 -1.90 -21.64
N LEU A 106 5.19 -2.02 -21.38
CA LEU A 106 6.19 -1.11 -21.92
C LEU A 106 6.49 -1.38 -23.40
N ASP A 107 6.41 -2.61 -23.88
CA ASP A 107 6.55 -2.94 -25.31
C ASP A 107 5.44 -2.22 -26.09
N PHE A 108 4.19 -2.34 -25.62
CA PHE A 108 3.06 -1.65 -26.24
C PHE A 108 3.16 -0.13 -26.11
N ALA A 109 3.63 0.38 -24.96
CA ALA A 109 3.89 1.81 -24.79
C ALA A 109 4.89 2.35 -25.82
N GLN A 110 5.93 1.58 -26.17
CA GLN A 110 6.89 1.96 -27.21
C GLN A 110 6.26 1.92 -28.61
N GLU A 111 5.43 0.92 -28.91
CA GLU A 111 4.69 0.85 -30.19
C GLU A 111 3.75 2.04 -30.39
N LEU A 112 3.09 2.48 -29.31
CA LEU A 112 2.21 3.64 -29.29
C LEU A 112 2.97 4.97 -29.17
N LYS A 113 4.29 4.94 -29.00
CA LYS A 113 5.15 6.12 -28.79
C LYS A 113 4.71 6.98 -27.61
N ILE A 114 4.37 6.32 -26.51
CA ILE A 114 4.01 6.99 -25.25
C ILE A 114 5.14 7.92 -24.81
N SER A 115 4.81 9.19 -24.54
CA SER A 115 5.77 10.21 -24.11
C SER A 115 5.99 10.27 -22.61
N ALA A 116 5.00 9.85 -21.81
CA ALA A 116 5.07 9.82 -20.36
C ALA A 116 4.16 8.72 -19.80
N ILE A 117 4.60 8.09 -18.71
CA ILE A 117 3.81 7.12 -17.96
C ILE A 117 3.54 7.64 -16.55
N TYR A 118 2.30 7.58 -16.11
CA TYR A 118 1.92 7.81 -14.72
C TYR A 118 1.34 6.53 -14.13
N THR A 119 1.83 6.12 -12.96
CA THR A 119 1.20 5.11 -12.13
C THR A 119 0.71 5.73 -10.83
N ALA A 120 -0.15 5.01 -10.12
CA ALA A 120 -0.65 5.45 -8.84
C ALA A 120 -0.61 4.31 -7.81
N ALA A 121 -0.34 4.67 -6.55
CA ALA A 121 -0.40 3.76 -5.42
C ALA A 121 -0.72 4.55 -4.14
N ALA A 122 -0.69 3.87 -3.00
CA ALA A 122 -0.91 4.48 -1.70
C ALA A 122 0.38 4.51 -0.87
N LEU A 123 0.47 5.50 0.01
CA LEU A 123 1.50 5.64 1.04
C LEU A 123 0.84 5.50 2.42
N ALA A 124 1.01 4.34 3.05
CA ALA A 124 0.47 4.09 4.38
C ALA A 124 1.25 4.87 5.45
N VAL A 125 0.57 5.75 6.19
CA VAL A 125 1.17 6.59 7.24
C VAL A 125 0.34 6.56 8.55
N PRO A 126 0.94 6.96 9.69
CA PRO A 126 0.20 7.21 10.93
C PRO A 126 -0.68 8.47 10.82
N MET A 127 -1.90 8.30 10.32
CA MET A 127 -2.91 9.37 10.19
C MET A 127 -4.31 8.81 10.53
N SER A 128 -5.26 9.70 10.83
CA SER A 128 -6.70 9.40 10.91
C SER A 128 -7.30 9.29 9.51
N HIS A 129 -8.41 8.57 9.35
CA HIS A 129 -9.19 8.56 8.10
C HIS A 129 -9.86 9.90 7.79
N THR A 130 -9.89 10.82 8.76
CA THR A 130 -10.43 12.17 8.60
C THR A 130 -9.39 13.21 8.21
N ASP A 131 -8.09 12.89 8.35
CA ASP A 131 -7.00 13.78 7.97
C ASP A 131 -6.98 14.03 6.46
N ASP A 132 -6.38 15.16 6.07
CA ASP A 132 -6.19 15.49 4.66
C ASP A 132 -5.20 14.52 4.01
N VAL A 133 -5.52 14.12 2.78
CA VAL A 133 -4.65 13.26 1.98
C VAL A 133 -3.65 14.12 1.22
N GLN A 134 -2.37 13.76 1.30
CA GLN A 134 -1.29 14.36 0.52
C GLN A 134 -0.93 13.41 -0.62
N VAL A 135 -0.54 13.97 -1.77
CA VAL A 135 0.00 13.20 -2.89
C VAL A 135 1.49 13.47 -2.99
N VAL A 136 2.27 12.39 -2.91
CA VAL A 136 3.72 12.42 -3.02
C VAL A 136 4.15 11.71 -4.30
N GLY A 137 5.08 12.29 -5.04
CA GLY A 137 5.55 11.82 -6.34
C GLY A 137 6.94 11.18 -6.27
N VAL A 138 7.13 10.15 -7.10
CA VAL A 138 8.44 9.59 -7.45
C VAL A 138 8.57 9.60 -8.96
N SER A 139 9.74 9.95 -9.49
CA SER A 139 9.98 10.03 -10.94
C SER A 139 11.30 9.38 -11.33
N ASN A 140 11.36 8.79 -12.51
CA ASN A 140 12.58 8.17 -13.04
C ASN A 140 13.48 9.13 -13.85
N THR A 141 13.00 10.35 -14.12
CA THR A 141 13.73 11.40 -14.84
C THR A 141 13.52 12.76 -14.16
N GLU A 142 14.48 13.67 -14.35
CA GLU A 142 14.37 15.04 -13.83
C GLU A 142 13.20 15.80 -14.44
N GLY A 143 12.94 15.64 -15.75
CA GLY A 143 11.82 16.30 -16.43
C GLY A 143 10.45 15.89 -15.85
N MET A 144 10.27 14.62 -15.52
CA MET A 144 9.05 14.15 -14.86
C MET A 144 8.95 14.69 -13.43
N ARG A 145 10.05 14.67 -12.67
CA ARG A 145 10.09 15.25 -11.31
C ARG A 145 9.69 16.73 -11.33
N ASP A 146 10.25 17.50 -12.25
CA ASP A 146 10.00 18.93 -12.37
C ASP A 146 8.55 19.20 -12.83
N THR A 147 7.98 18.30 -13.64
CA THR A 147 6.54 18.32 -13.97
C THR A 147 5.68 18.13 -12.73
N LEU A 148 6.00 17.16 -11.87
CA LEU A 148 5.24 16.94 -10.62
C LEU A 148 5.27 18.17 -9.70
N ASN A 149 6.43 18.82 -9.55
CA ASN A 149 6.55 20.06 -8.78
C ASN A 149 5.66 21.19 -9.31
N HIS A 150 5.43 21.26 -10.64
CA HIS A 150 4.56 22.27 -11.23
C HIS A 150 3.09 22.10 -10.82
N TYR A 151 2.68 20.88 -10.49
CA TYR A 151 1.32 20.53 -10.07
C TYR A 151 1.20 20.39 -8.54
N ASP A 152 2.10 21.03 -7.79
CA ASP A 152 2.13 21.03 -6.31
C ASP A 152 2.13 19.61 -5.69
N VAL A 153 2.73 18.65 -6.39
CA VAL A 153 2.95 17.29 -5.88
C VAL A 153 4.26 17.26 -5.11
N ASP A 154 4.20 16.96 -3.81
CA ASP A 154 5.38 16.79 -2.96
C ASP A 154 6.27 15.66 -3.49
N LEU A 155 7.59 15.73 -3.30
CA LEU A 155 8.50 14.68 -3.78
C LEU A 155 8.93 13.74 -2.65
N LEU A 156 8.92 12.43 -2.93
CA LEU A 156 9.53 11.46 -2.02
C LEU A 156 11.04 11.47 -2.22
N GLU A 157 11.76 12.16 -1.33
CA GLU A 157 13.23 12.26 -1.44
C GLU A 157 13.93 10.92 -1.15
N GLN A 158 13.41 10.15 -0.20
CA GLN A 158 13.96 8.86 0.22
C GLN A 158 12.83 7.89 0.56
N GLY A 159 12.96 6.64 0.11
CA GLY A 159 12.00 5.59 0.41
C GLY A 159 12.04 4.45 -0.61
N HIS A 160 11.02 3.61 -0.52
CA HIS A 160 10.84 2.48 -1.43
C HIS A 160 9.38 2.44 -1.90
N VAL A 161 9.20 2.28 -3.21
CA VAL A 161 7.89 2.02 -3.81
C VAL A 161 7.89 0.58 -4.32
N SER A 162 7.07 -0.26 -3.70
CA SER A 162 6.94 -1.67 -4.05
C SER A 162 5.76 -1.91 -5.00
N GLY A 163 5.61 -3.15 -5.46
CA GLY A 163 4.53 -3.55 -6.36
C GLY A 163 4.71 -3.06 -7.80
N LEU A 164 3.80 -3.47 -8.68
CA LEU A 164 3.92 -3.20 -10.12
C LEU A 164 3.83 -1.72 -10.44
N ASN A 165 3.01 -0.95 -9.70
CA ASN A 165 2.91 0.51 -9.83
C ASN A 165 4.27 1.20 -9.63
N GLY A 166 5.05 0.79 -8.63
CA GLY A 166 6.39 1.34 -8.35
C GLY A 166 7.48 0.77 -9.25
N LEU A 167 7.48 -0.55 -9.44
CA LEU A 167 8.48 -1.25 -10.25
C LEU A 167 8.47 -0.77 -11.71
N LEU A 168 7.30 -0.39 -12.25
CA LEU A 168 7.20 0.14 -13.61
C LEU A 168 8.19 1.28 -13.86
N LEU A 169 8.43 2.17 -12.90
CA LEU A 169 9.36 3.30 -13.07
C LEU A 169 10.79 2.81 -13.36
N GLY A 170 11.22 1.76 -12.65
CA GLY A 170 12.53 1.15 -12.86
C GLY A 170 12.62 0.46 -14.23
N PHE A 171 11.59 -0.27 -14.64
CA PHE A 171 11.55 -0.92 -15.95
C PHE A 171 11.44 0.08 -17.11
N ALA A 172 10.67 1.16 -16.94
CA ALA A 172 10.56 2.25 -17.89
C ALA A 172 11.89 3.00 -18.05
N ALA A 173 12.65 3.17 -16.96
CA ALA A 173 13.98 3.78 -17.01
C ALA A 173 14.97 2.98 -17.86
N LEU A 174 14.90 1.65 -17.84
CA LEU A 174 15.73 0.79 -18.69
C LEU A 174 15.44 0.94 -20.20
N ARG A 175 14.32 1.60 -20.54
CA ARG A 175 13.84 1.80 -21.91
C ARG A 175 13.79 3.28 -22.31
N ASP A 176 14.37 4.16 -21.49
CA ASP A 176 14.36 5.61 -21.66
C ASP A 176 12.94 6.21 -21.77
N ILE A 177 11.96 5.59 -21.11
CA ILE A 177 10.57 6.10 -21.08
C ILE A 177 10.37 6.92 -19.80
N PRO A 178 10.01 8.21 -19.90
CA PRO A 178 9.71 9.04 -18.74
C PRO A 178 8.51 8.49 -17.96
N ALA A 179 8.69 8.30 -16.65
CA ALA A 179 7.65 7.75 -15.79
C ALA A 179 7.65 8.34 -14.37
N SER A 180 6.45 8.47 -13.80
CA SER A 180 6.22 8.88 -12.41
C SER A 180 5.19 7.98 -11.72
N CYS A 181 5.33 7.81 -10.41
CA CYS A 181 4.35 7.16 -9.54
C CYS A 181 3.83 8.20 -8.55
N LEU A 182 2.51 8.35 -8.49
CA LEU A 182 1.80 9.20 -7.54
C LEU A 182 1.36 8.36 -6.33
N LEU A 183 1.68 8.81 -5.13
CA LEU A 183 1.46 8.10 -3.87
C LEU A 183 0.55 8.95 -2.97
N ALA A 184 -0.73 8.59 -2.87
CA ALA A 184 -1.64 9.26 -1.96
C ALA A 184 -1.51 8.68 -0.55
N THR A 185 -1.41 9.54 0.47
CA THR A 185 -1.35 9.10 1.86
C THR A 185 -2.65 8.42 2.29
N MET A 186 -2.53 7.40 3.15
CA MET A 186 -3.67 6.75 3.76
C MET A 186 -3.35 6.22 5.17
N PRO A 187 -4.36 6.01 6.03
CA PRO A 187 -4.13 5.43 7.35
C PRO A 187 -3.60 4.00 7.24
N HIS A 188 -2.46 3.74 7.87
CA HIS A 188 -1.79 2.43 7.84
C HIS A 188 -2.61 1.28 8.43
N HIS A 189 -3.58 1.55 9.29
CA HIS A 189 -4.41 0.53 9.93
C HIS A 189 -5.57 0.03 9.05
N VAL A 190 -5.86 0.68 7.91
CA VAL A 190 -6.94 0.29 6.97
C VAL A 190 -6.43 -0.02 5.56
N ILE A 191 -5.18 -0.45 5.42
CA ILE A 191 -4.56 -0.73 4.11
C ILE A 191 -5.31 -1.77 3.25
N GLN A 192 -6.15 -2.61 3.85
CA GLN A 192 -6.95 -3.63 3.17
C GLN A 192 -8.36 -3.15 2.79
N MET A 193 -8.78 -1.97 3.25
CA MET A 193 -10.11 -1.42 2.96
C MET A 193 -10.02 -0.38 1.83
N PRO A 194 -11.00 -0.31 0.92
CA PRO A 194 -10.99 0.70 -0.14
C PRO A 194 -10.82 2.12 0.40
N ASN A 195 -9.96 2.91 -0.23
CA ASN A 195 -9.74 4.31 0.14
C ASN A 195 -10.09 5.24 -1.04
N PRO A 196 -11.39 5.56 -1.21
CA PRO A 196 -11.84 6.48 -2.25
C PRO A 196 -11.30 7.90 -2.06
N ARG A 197 -10.99 8.31 -0.82
CA ARG A 197 -10.42 9.64 -0.52
C ARG A 197 -9.05 9.78 -1.15
N ALA A 198 -8.19 8.77 -0.95
CA ALA A 198 -6.87 8.73 -1.57
C ALA A 198 -6.96 8.60 -3.10
N SER A 199 -7.87 7.78 -3.61
CA SER A 199 -8.11 7.66 -5.07
C SER A 199 -8.52 9.00 -5.69
N ARG A 200 -9.39 9.76 -5.00
CA ARG A 200 -9.85 11.08 -5.45
C ARG A 200 -8.73 12.10 -5.56
N GLU A 201 -7.81 12.15 -4.59
CA GLU A 201 -6.69 13.09 -4.68
C GLU A 201 -5.74 12.72 -5.83
N ILE A 202 -5.53 11.43 -6.11
CA ILE A 202 -4.81 11.00 -7.32
C ILE A 202 -5.52 11.48 -8.59
N VAL A 203 -6.85 11.30 -8.68
CA VAL A 203 -7.63 11.77 -9.84
C VAL A 203 -7.51 13.28 -10.01
N ARG A 204 -7.58 14.07 -8.92
CA ARG A 204 -7.40 15.54 -8.98
C ARG A 204 -6.04 15.94 -9.56
N VAL A 205 -4.96 15.28 -9.13
CA VAL A 205 -3.61 15.54 -9.65
C VAL A 205 -3.52 15.16 -11.13
N LEU A 206 -4.00 13.98 -11.50
CA LEU A 206 -3.99 13.51 -12.88
C LEU A 206 -4.86 14.38 -13.80
N GLN A 207 -5.98 14.90 -13.30
CA GLN A 207 -6.84 15.85 -14.00
C GLN A 207 -6.04 17.10 -14.41
N GLY A 208 -5.26 17.67 -13.48
CA GLY A 208 -4.39 18.81 -13.76
C GLY A 208 -3.29 18.48 -14.76
N ILE A 209 -2.61 17.35 -14.59
CA ILE A 209 -1.53 16.90 -15.48
C ILE A 209 -2.02 16.71 -16.92
N LEU A 210 -3.21 16.15 -17.09
CA LEU A 210 -3.79 15.83 -18.40
C LEU A 210 -4.57 16.99 -19.02
N ASP A 211 -4.82 18.08 -18.29
CA ASP A 211 -5.68 19.20 -18.68
C ASP A 211 -7.08 18.73 -19.13
N VAL A 212 -7.70 17.87 -18.31
CA VAL A 212 -9.06 17.33 -18.55
C VAL A 212 -10.03 17.80 -17.48
N GLU A 213 -11.34 17.68 -17.73
CA GLU A 213 -12.37 17.90 -16.72
C GLU A 213 -13.02 16.56 -16.37
N VAL A 214 -13.03 16.22 -15.08
CA VAL A 214 -13.64 15.00 -14.54
C VAL A 214 -14.55 15.40 -13.39
N ASP A 215 -15.83 15.01 -13.45
CA ASP A 215 -16.74 15.16 -12.32
C ASP A 215 -16.29 14.20 -11.21
N LEU A 216 -16.14 14.71 -9.98
CA LEU A 216 -15.69 13.94 -8.82
C LEU A 216 -16.84 13.56 -7.87
N SER A 217 -18.08 13.90 -8.21
CA SER A 217 -19.24 13.73 -7.33
C SER A 217 -19.42 12.29 -6.84
N GLU A 218 -19.26 11.30 -7.72
CA GLU A 218 -19.36 9.87 -7.34
C GLU A 218 -18.22 9.45 -6.38
N LEU A 219 -17.02 10.01 -6.53
CA LEU A 219 -15.93 9.77 -5.58
C LEU A 219 -16.19 10.46 -4.24
N ASP A 220 -16.72 11.68 -4.24
CA ASP A 220 -17.06 12.40 -3.01
C ASP A 220 -18.14 11.64 -2.21
N GLU A 221 -19.16 11.10 -2.88
CA GLU A 221 -20.14 10.22 -2.23
C GLU A 221 -19.50 8.95 -1.65
N ALA A 222 -18.58 8.31 -2.38
CA ALA A 222 -17.85 7.14 -1.89
C ALA A 222 -16.96 7.48 -0.68
N VAL A 223 -16.36 8.67 -0.65
CA VAL A 223 -15.59 9.19 0.50
C VAL A 223 -16.49 9.32 1.73
N ASP A 224 -17.66 9.91 1.59
CA ASP A 224 -18.60 10.09 2.70
C ASP A 224 -19.12 8.75 3.22
N GLN A 225 -19.42 7.80 2.33
CA GLN A 225 -19.86 6.46 2.71
C GLN A 225 -18.76 5.69 3.46
N MET A 226 -17.54 5.66 2.92
CA MET A 226 -16.42 4.99 3.57
C MET A 226 -16.06 5.66 4.90
N GLY A 227 -16.15 6.99 4.98
CA GLY A 227 -15.97 7.73 6.23
C GLY A 227 -16.91 7.28 7.34
N LYS A 228 -18.20 7.08 7.03
CA LYS A 228 -19.19 6.54 7.98
C LYS A 228 -18.83 5.13 8.43
N VAL A 229 -18.48 4.25 7.49
CA VAL A 229 -18.08 2.86 7.80
C VAL A 229 -16.89 2.83 8.75
N LEU A 230 -15.86 3.65 8.49
CA LEU A 230 -14.67 3.72 9.33
C LEU A 230 -14.99 4.28 10.73
N SER A 231 -15.79 5.33 10.82
CA SER A 231 -16.22 5.86 12.12
C SER A 231 -17.05 4.87 12.93
N GLU A 232 -17.92 4.08 12.30
CA GLU A 232 -18.66 3.01 12.97
C GLU A 232 -17.74 1.89 13.49
N ILE A 233 -16.70 1.54 12.72
CA ILE A 233 -15.69 0.56 13.13
C ILE A 233 -14.92 1.09 14.34
N GLU A 234 -14.44 2.33 14.29
CA GLU A 234 -13.73 2.96 15.40
C GLU A 234 -14.59 3.05 16.67
N GLU A 235 -15.87 3.40 16.54
CA GLU A 235 -16.80 3.45 17.66
C GLU A 235 -17.07 2.06 18.25
N LYS A 236 -17.25 1.03 17.41
CA LYS A 236 -17.41 -0.37 17.86
C LYS A 236 -16.18 -0.87 18.60
N ILE A 237 -14.99 -0.60 18.06
CA ILE A 237 -13.71 -0.90 18.70
C ILE A 237 -13.66 -0.20 20.06
N ARG A 238 -13.87 1.12 20.11
CA ARG A 238 -13.87 1.89 21.36
C ARG A 238 -14.88 1.35 22.37
N SER A 239 -16.12 1.10 21.96
CA SER A 239 -17.17 0.59 22.85
C SER A 239 -16.86 -0.80 23.39
N THR A 240 -16.24 -1.66 22.58
CA THR A 240 -15.82 -3.01 22.99
C THR A 240 -14.70 -2.90 24.02
N PHE A 241 -13.67 -2.11 23.75
CA PHE A 241 -12.57 -1.87 24.69
C PHE A 241 -13.01 -1.12 25.96
N SER A 242 -13.92 -0.15 25.87
CA SER A 242 -14.50 0.55 27.03
C SER A 242 -15.43 -0.34 27.85
N SER A 243 -16.19 -1.25 27.23
CA SER A 243 -17.00 -2.25 27.93
C SER A 243 -16.17 -3.33 28.63
N MET A 244 -14.89 -3.47 28.25
CA MET A 244 -13.90 -4.27 28.98
C MET A 244 -13.21 -3.47 30.11
N GLN A 245 -13.47 -2.16 30.25
CA GLN A 245 -12.73 -1.25 31.15
C GLN A 245 -13.59 -0.45 32.17
N GLU A 246 -14.85 -0.80 32.43
CA GLU A 246 -15.63 -0.20 33.55
C GLU A 246 -16.06 -1.26 34.60
N PRO A 247 -16.12 -0.89 35.91
CA PRO A 247 -15.12 -1.34 36.87
C PRO A 247 -15.64 -2.37 37.89
N GLU A 248 -14.87 -3.43 38.15
CA GLU A 248 -14.77 -3.94 39.52
C GLU A 248 -13.79 -3.05 40.26
N SER A 249 -14.35 -2.07 40.97
CA SER A 249 -13.65 -1.31 42.01
C SER A 249 -13.25 -2.27 43.13
N ASP A 250 -12.02 -2.79 43.07
CA ASP A 250 -11.07 -2.91 44.20
C ASP A 250 -9.87 -3.85 43.95
N GLU A 251 -9.56 -4.24 42.71
CA GLU A 251 -8.31 -4.99 42.41
C GLU A 251 -7.54 -4.38 41.24
N LEU A 252 -6.99 -3.18 41.48
CA LEU A 252 -5.90 -2.62 40.67
C LEU A 252 -4.62 -3.44 40.88
N SER A 253 -4.49 -4.61 40.25
CA SER A 253 -3.18 -5.27 40.08
C SER A 253 -3.05 -6.34 39.00
N GLU A 254 -4.11 -6.78 38.32
CA GLU A 254 -3.96 -7.88 37.36
C GLU A 254 -4.73 -7.59 36.06
N LEU A 255 -3.99 -7.54 34.92
CA LEU A 255 -4.38 -7.92 33.54
C LEU A 255 -3.73 -7.02 32.47
N GLN A 256 -2.44 -7.25 32.22
CA GLN A 256 -1.94 -7.40 30.85
C GLN A 256 -1.33 -8.80 30.77
N MET A 257 -2.18 -9.82 30.56
CA MET A 257 -1.73 -11.18 30.31
C MET A 257 -1.30 -11.29 28.85
N VAL A 258 0.02 -11.26 28.61
CA VAL A 258 0.61 -11.74 27.36
C VAL A 258 0.57 -13.27 27.41
N ASP A 259 0.04 -13.88 26.35
CA ASP A 259 0.08 -15.33 26.17
C ASP A 259 1.53 -15.74 25.86
N GLU A 260 2.25 -16.27 26.87
CA GLU A 260 3.64 -16.75 26.73
C GLU A 260 3.81 -17.73 25.55
N GLU A 261 2.73 -18.38 25.10
CA GLU A 261 2.74 -19.33 23.97
C GLU A 261 3.02 -18.69 22.60
N GLN A 262 2.86 -17.36 22.43
CA GLN A 262 3.13 -16.68 21.16
C GLN A 262 4.57 -16.16 21.00
N VAL A 263 5.39 -16.24 22.06
CA VAL A 263 6.77 -15.78 22.02
C VAL A 263 7.67 -16.93 21.54
N PRO A 264 8.42 -16.77 20.43
CA PRO A 264 9.32 -17.83 19.97
C PRO A 264 10.30 -18.25 21.06
N GLN A 265 10.53 -19.56 21.23
CA GLN A 265 11.38 -20.11 22.30
C GLN A 265 12.79 -19.48 22.36
N TYR A 266 13.37 -19.14 21.20
CA TYR A 266 14.68 -18.50 21.14
C TYR A 266 14.71 -17.08 21.75
N VAL A 267 13.56 -16.38 21.76
CA VAL A 267 13.41 -15.06 22.38
C VAL A 267 13.35 -15.21 23.90
N MET A 268 12.58 -16.17 24.41
CA MET A 268 12.53 -16.47 25.84
C MET A 268 13.91 -16.86 26.37
N GLU A 269 14.65 -17.71 25.65
CA GLU A 269 16.04 -18.02 25.98
C GLU A 269 16.96 -16.79 25.96
N LYS A 270 16.75 -15.87 25.01
CA LYS A 270 17.52 -14.62 24.92
C LYS A 270 17.26 -13.74 26.14
N ILE A 271 15.99 -13.57 26.53
CA ILE A 271 15.58 -12.79 27.70
C ILE A 271 16.22 -13.37 28.98
N GLU A 272 16.16 -14.69 29.18
CA GLU A 272 16.79 -15.34 30.33
C GLU A 272 18.30 -15.15 30.36
N ARG A 273 18.98 -15.26 29.21
CA ARG A 273 20.43 -15.00 29.13
C ARG A 273 20.76 -13.55 29.48
N LEU A 274 19.97 -12.59 29.00
CA LEU A 274 20.16 -11.17 29.30
C LEU A 274 19.99 -10.89 30.80
N PHE A 275 19.00 -11.48 31.46
CA PHE A 275 18.85 -11.40 32.92
C PHE A 275 20.09 -11.91 33.67
N VAL A 276 20.62 -13.07 33.28
CA VAL A 276 21.84 -13.62 33.88
C VAL A 276 23.04 -12.71 33.63
N MET A 277 23.19 -12.19 32.42
CA MET A 277 24.30 -11.30 32.06
C MET A 277 24.29 -9.99 32.85
N VAL A 278 23.12 -9.40 33.12
CA VAL A 278 23.03 -8.20 33.98
C VAL A 278 23.45 -8.55 35.41
N SER A 279 22.99 -9.68 35.96
CA SER A 279 23.33 -10.10 37.33
C SER A 279 24.82 -10.45 37.54
N GLN A 280 25.50 -10.88 36.48
CA GLN A 280 26.90 -11.30 36.51
C GLN A 280 27.86 -10.25 35.92
N ALA A 281 27.35 -9.07 35.57
CA ALA A 281 28.15 -8.02 34.95
C ALA A 281 29.28 -7.58 35.90
N GLY A 282 30.52 -7.64 35.42
CA GLY A 282 31.71 -7.29 36.22
C GLY A 282 31.90 -5.79 36.44
N SER A 283 31.06 -4.94 35.84
CA SER A 283 31.07 -3.49 36.04
C SER A 283 29.68 -2.88 35.88
N VAL A 284 29.46 -1.75 36.57
CA VAL A 284 28.19 -0.99 36.52
C VAL A 284 27.88 -0.48 35.11
N GLY A 285 28.89 -0.13 34.32
CA GLY A 285 28.72 0.30 32.93
C GLY A 285 28.17 -0.83 32.05
N GLN A 286 28.74 -2.02 32.17
CA GLN A 286 28.29 -3.21 31.43
C GLN A 286 26.90 -3.67 31.87
N ALA A 287 26.59 -3.60 33.17
CA ALA A 287 25.26 -3.93 33.69
C ALA A 287 24.16 -3.04 33.10
N ARG A 288 24.44 -1.73 32.96
CA ARG A 288 23.49 -0.76 32.39
C ARG A 288 23.25 -0.95 30.89
N GLU A 289 24.30 -1.26 30.14
CA GLU A 289 24.18 -1.52 28.69
C GLU A 289 23.36 -2.77 28.41
N THR A 290 23.68 -3.88 29.07
CA THR A 290 22.93 -5.14 28.94
C THR A 290 21.49 -5.01 29.43
N ALA A 291 21.25 -4.22 30.47
CA ALA A 291 19.88 -4.00 30.96
C ALA A 291 19.05 -3.11 30.03
N ALA A 292 19.68 -2.18 29.30
CA ALA A 292 18.98 -1.44 28.24
C ALA A 292 18.59 -2.37 27.08
N GLU A 293 19.46 -3.30 26.70
CA GLU A 293 19.13 -4.33 25.70
C GLU A 293 18.00 -5.26 26.18
N LEU A 294 18.04 -5.68 27.44
CA LEU A 294 16.97 -6.47 28.07
C LEU A 294 15.64 -5.73 28.03
N LYS A 295 15.62 -4.45 28.39
CA LYS A 295 14.41 -3.62 28.34
C LYS A 295 13.86 -3.50 26.93
N LEU A 296 14.72 -3.27 25.93
CA LEU A 296 14.31 -3.17 24.53
C LEU A 296 13.69 -4.48 24.02
N GLU A 297 14.25 -5.63 24.39
CA GLU A 297 13.68 -6.92 23.98
C GLU A 297 12.35 -7.18 24.70
N LEU A 298 12.23 -6.85 25.99
CA LEU A 298 10.96 -6.95 26.73
C LEU A 298 9.87 -6.04 26.15
N ASP A 299 10.19 -4.78 25.84
CA ASP A 299 9.26 -3.81 25.25
C ASP A 299 8.82 -4.25 23.84
N LYS A 300 9.75 -4.76 23.03
CA LYS A 300 9.49 -5.24 21.67
C LYS A 300 8.46 -6.38 21.62
N TRP A 301 8.46 -7.25 22.63
CA TRP A 301 7.53 -8.37 22.73
C TRP A 301 6.36 -8.10 23.69
N SER A 302 6.20 -6.85 24.15
CA SER A 302 5.19 -6.45 25.15
C SER A 302 5.26 -7.23 26.47
N LEU A 303 6.42 -7.80 26.81
CA LEU A 303 6.65 -8.63 28.00
C LEU A 303 7.08 -7.82 29.23
N TYR A 304 7.29 -6.51 29.10
CA TYR A 304 7.86 -5.70 30.19
C TYR A 304 7.02 -5.79 31.47
N ALA A 305 5.69 -5.70 31.38
CA ALA A 305 4.80 -5.77 32.55
C ALA A 305 4.94 -7.08 33.35
N TYR A 306 5.15 -8.21 32.67
CA TYR A 306 5.32 -9.51 33.33
C TYR A 306 6.70 -9.67 33.99
N TYR A 307 7.72 -9.07 33.40
CA TYR A 307 9.10 -9.12 33.90
C TYR A 307 9.48 -7.89 34.73
N GLU A 308 8.57 -6.95 34.98
CA GLU A 308 8.86 -5.64 35.55
C GLU A 308 9.53 -5.78 36.92
N ASP A 309 8.93 -6.54 37.83
CA ASP A 309 9.49 -6.77 39.17
C ASP A 309 10.89 -7.40 39.11
N ARG A 310 11.07 -8.39 38.23
CA ARG A 310 12.37 -9.06 38.05
C ARG A 310 13.41 -8.10 37.46
N PHE A 311 13.00 -7.25 36.53
CA PHE A 311 13.84 -6.24 35.90
C PHE A 311 14.26 -5.15 36.90
N LEU A 312 13.32 -4.62 37.67
CA LEU A 312 13.59 -3.61 38.69
C LEU A 312 14.47 -4.17 39.82
N ASN A 313 14.30 -5.44 40.17
CA ASN A 313 15.15 -6.13 41.15
C ASN A 313 16.62 -6.24 40.71
N LEU A 314 16.96 -6.10 39.42
CA LEU A 314 18.36 -6.04 38.96
C LEU A 314 19.10 -4.80 39.48
N PHE A 315 18.37 -3.76 39.88
CA PHE A 315 18.93 -2.46 40.29
C PHE A 315 18.63 -2.09 41.74
N ARG A 316 17.83 -2.91 42.43
CA ARG A 316 17.68 -2.76 43.88
C ARG A 316 18.98 -3.23 44.51
N GLU A 317 19.73 -2.29 45.08
CA GLU A 317 20.87 -2.60 45.96
C GLU A 317 20.41 -3.59 47.02
N ASN A 318 21.08 -4.73 47.17
CA ASN A 318 20.92 -5.59 48.35
C ASN A 318 21.12 -4.72 49.61
N PRO A 319 20.13 -4.54 50.48
CA PRO A 319 20.41 -4.33 51.88
C PRO A 319 20.61 -5.71 52.49
N GLU A 320 21.86 -6.17 52.47
CA GLU A 320 22.58 -6.99 53.47
C GLU A 320 23.79 -7.69 52.84
#